data_AF-A0A7J5DR41-F1
#
_entry.id   AF-A0A7J5DR41-F1
#
_cell.length_a   1.000
_cell.length_b   1.000
_cell.length_c   1.000
_cell.angle_alpha   90.00
_cell.angle_beta   90.00
_cell.angle_gamma   90.00
#
_symmetry.space_group_name_H-M   'P 1'
#
loop_
_entity.id
_entity.type
_entity.pdbx_description
1 polymer ?
#
loop_
_entity_poly.entity_id
_entity_poly.type
_entity_poly.pdbx_seq_one_letter_code
_entity_poly.pdbx_strand_id
1 'polypeptide(L)'
;MTTPAGLRSRRTRPPQQITRNLNELLQELRVMQTGVQILTGFLLTVPFTERFSSLTELQQRLYLGILVTAVLTTLVIVAPVCYHRLLFRQGERDWIVRAAHRCALAGLTGLAIVSAAVVLLVFDVVLGLAAALIAAAAVALAFIVMWAVVPLSGRGHAR
;
A
#
# COMPACT_ATOMS: atom_id res chain seq x y z
N MET A 1 -53.83 -21.98 7.60
CA MET A 1 -52.60 -22.40 8.29
C MET A 1 -51.58 -22.71 7.21
N THR A 2 -50.55 -21.86 7.07
CA THR A 2 -49.20 -22.03 6.45
C THR A 2 -48.76 -20.73 5.78
N THR A 3 -48.06 -19.90 6.55
CA THR A 3 -46.93 -19.12 6.02
C THR A 3 -45.71 -19.65 6.78
N PRO A 4 -44.54 -19.78 6.13
CA PRO A 4 -43.48 -18.91 6.61
C PRO A 4 -42.75 -18.21 5.47
N ALA A 5 -42.73 -16.90 5.57
CA ALA A 5 -41.88 -16.00 4.82
C ALA A 5 -40.43 -16.25 5.25
N GLY A 6 -39.67 -16.95 4.40
CA GLY A 6 -38.22 -17.04 4.48
C GLY A 6 -37.56 -15.76 3.97
N LEU A 7 -37.82 -14.61 4.59
CA LEU A 7 -37.01 -13.42 4.37
C LEU A 7 -35.68 -13.63 5.09
N ARG A 8 -34.70 -14.14 4.33
CA ARG A 8 -33.28 -14.06 4.67
C ARG A 8 -33.00 -12.63 5.13
N SER A 9 -32.77 -12.45 6.42
CA SER A 9 -32.26 -11.21 7.00
C SER A 9 -30.92 -10.91 6.33
N ARG A 10 -30.96 -10.04 5.33
CA ARG A 10 -29.78 -9.36 4.78
C ARG A 10 -29.20 -8.60 5.96
N ARG A 11 -28.23 -9.18 6.66
CA ARG A 11 -27.54 -8.57 7.81
C ARG A 11 -26.82 -7.31 7.35
N THR A 12 -27.53 -6.19 7.27
CA THR A 12 -26.94 -4.86 7.19
C THR A 12 -26.20 -4.64 8.51
N ARG A 13 -24.87 -4.55 8.45
CA ARG A 13 -24.08 -4.28 9.67
C ARG A 13 -24.51 -2.93 10.26
N PRO A 14 -24.60 -2.80 11.59
CA PRO A 14 -25.02 -1.54 12.20
C PRO A 14 -24.07 -0.40 11.77
N PRO A 15 -24.59 0.81 11.45
CA PRO A 15 -23.80 1.91 10.91
C PRO A 15 -22.58 2.31 11.75
N GLN A 16 -22.62 2.09 13.07
CA GLN A 16 -21.50 2.34 13.98
C GLN A 16 -20.32 1.38 13.77
N GLN A 17 -20.58 0.11 13.45
CA GLN A 17 -19.52 -0.89 13.24
C GLN A 17 -18.75 -0.61 11.94
N ILE A 18 -19.45 -0.12 10.91
CA ILE A 18 -18.83 0.31 9.64
C ILE A 18 -17.88 1.49 9.85
N THR A 19 -18.32 2.51 10.59
CA THR A 19 -17.46 3.67 10.91
C THR A 19 -16.23 3.27 11.71
N ARG A 20 -16.38 2.34 12.67
CA ARG A 20 -15.26 1.83 13.46
C ARG A 20 -14.22 1.13 12.58
N ASN A 21 -14.64 0.17 11.75
CA ASN A 21 -13.74 -0.53 10.84
C ASN A 21 -13.03 0.42 9.86
N LEU A 22 -13.72 1.46 9.39
CA LEU A 22 -13.11 2.47 8.53
C LEU A 22 -12.04 3.27 9.26
N ASN A 23 -12.29 3.67 10.51
CA ASN A 23 -11.30 4.39 11.32
C ASN A 23 -10.06 3.54 11.61
N GLU A 24 -10.25 2.24 11.89
CA GLU A 24 -9.15 1.27 12.06
C GLU A 24 -8.31 1.18 10.76
N LEU A 25 -8.96 1.03 9.60
CA LEU A 25 -8.28 1.00 8.30
C LEU A 25 -7.52 2.31 7.98
N LEU A 26 -8.10 3.46 8.31
CA LEU A 26 -7.44 4.76 8.12
C LEU A 26 -6.22 4.92 9.04
N GLN A 27 -6.24 4.31 10.23
CA GLN A 27 -5.08 4.27 11.11
C GLN A 27 -3.98 3.38 10.54
N GLU A 28 -4.32 2.19 10.04
CA GLU A 28 -3.36 1.29 9.37
C GLU A 28 -2.71 1.97 8.16
N LEU A 29 -3.52 2.65 7.33
CA LEU A 29 -3.04 3.43 6.19
C LEU A 29 -2.09 4.55 6.61
N ARG A 30 -2.36 5.21 7.73
CA ARG A 30 -1.48 6.26 8.26
C ARG A 30 -0.12 5.71 8.70
N VAL A 31 -0.09 4.50 9.26
CA VAL A 31 1.17 3.82 9.59
C VAL A 31 1.95 3.48 8.32
N MET A 32 1.29 2.99 7.27
CA MET A 32 1.95 2.76 5.98
C MET A 32 2.44 4.06 5.31
N GLN A 33 1.68 5.13 5.46
CA GLN A 33 1.98 6.43 4.86
C GLN A 33 3.35 6.96 5.31
N THR A 34 3.70 6.81 6.59
CA THR A 34 4.99 7.29 7.11
C THR A 34 6.16 6.56 6.46
N GLY A 35 6.04 5.25 6.24
CA GLY A 35 7.06 4.46 5.53
C GLY A 35 7.32 4.96 4.12
N VAL A 36 6.26 5.19 3.33
CA VAL A 36 6.39 5.72 1.97
C VAL A 36 6.94 7.15 1.96
N GLN A 37 6.51 8.00 2.90
CA GLN A 37 6.99 9.38 3.01
C GLN A 37 8.48 9.45 3.31
N ILE A 38 8.99 8.61 4.22
CA ILE A 38 10.42 8.55 4.54
C ILE A 38 11.22 8.13 3.30
N LEU A 39 10.81 7.05 2.61
CA LEU A 39 11.48 6.61 1.38
C LEU A 39 11.47 7.69 0.30
N THR A 40 10.32 8.35 0.10
CA THR A 40 10.17 9.44 -0.87
C THR A 40 11.06 10.62 -0.52
N GLY A 41 11.11 11.02 0.75
CA GLY A 41 11.97 12.11 1.23
C GLY A 41 13.44 11.82 0.99
N PHE A 42 13.90 10.60 1.28
CA PHE A 42 15.26 10.19 0.97
C PHE A 42 15.53 10.16 -0.53
N LEU A 43 14.58 9.67 -1.34
CA LEU A 43 14.71 9.73 -2.79
C LEU A 43 14.89 11.17 -3.26
N LEU A 44 14.11 12.13 -2.76
CA LEU A 44 14.16 13.54 -3.19
C LEU A 44 15.52 14.22 -2.97
N THR A 45 16.36 13.75 -2.03
CA THR A 45 17.67 14.36 -1.78
C THR A 45 18.77 13.85 -2.71
N VAL A 46 18.66 12.60 -3.18
CA VAL A 46 19.64 11.95 -4.07
C VAL A 46 20.07 12.80 -5.28
N PRO A 47 19.19 13.46 -6.06
CA PRO A 47 19.58 14.17 -7.28
C PRO A 47 20.42 15.42 -7.02
N PHE A 48 20.44 15.92 -5.78
CA PHE A 48 21.25 17.05 -5.36
C PHE A 48 22.62 16.64 -4.81
N THR A 49 22.93 15.34 -4.79
CA THR A 49 24.25 14.84 -4.38
C THR A 49 25.21 14.81 -5.58
N GLU A 50 26.50 15.03 -5.33
CA GLU A 50 27.53 14.93 -6.37
C GLU A 50 27.57 13.55 -7.04
N ARG A 51 27.12 12.50 -6.33
CA ARG A 51 27.06 11.13 -6.85
C ARG A 51 26.05 10.97 -7.98
N PHE A 52 25.00 11.78 -8.04
CA PHE A 52 23.92 11.60 -9.01
C PHE A 52 24.38 11.80 -10.46
N SER A 53 25.28 12.74 -10.70
CA SER A 53 25.85 13.00 -12.03
C SER A 53 26.77 11.87 -12.52
N SER A 54 27.28 11.04 -11.60
CA SER A 54 28.09 9.86 -11.93
C SER A 54 27.27 8.59 -12.21
N LEU A 55 25.94 8.64 -12.04
CA LEU A 55 25.06 7.52 -12.35
C LEU A 55 24.93 7.29 -13.85
N THR A 56 24.72 6.04 -14.25
CA THR A 56 24.38 5.71 -15.64
C THR A 56 22.99 6.27 -15.99
N GLU A 57 22.73 6.52 -17.28
CA GLU A 57 21.41 6.99 -17.72
C GLU A 57 20.28 6.05 -17.29
N LEU A 58 20.53 4.73 -17.30
CA LEU A 58 19.56 3.73 -16.86
C LEU A 58 19.22 3.89 -15.38
N GLN A 59 20.23 4.07 -14.52
CA GLN A 59 20.04 4.30 -13.08
C GLN A 59 19.28 5.60 -12.80
N GLN A 60 19.55 6.67 -13.54
CA GLN A 60 18.82 7.94 -13.41
C GLN A 60 17.34 7.78 -13.80
N ARG A 61 17.04 7.09 -14.92
CA ARG A 61 15.66 6.81 -15.35
C ARG A 61 14.93 5.91 -14.36
N LEU A 62 15.60 4.88 -13.84
CA LEU A 62 15.06 4.01 -12.79
C LEU A 62 14.75 4.81 -11.53
N TYR A 63 15.68 5.66 -11.08
CA TYR A 63 15.47 6.56 -9.95
C TYR A 63 14.23 7.44 -10.12
N LEU A 64 14.06 8.10 -11.27
CA LEU A 64 12.89 8.94 -11.54
C LEU A 64 11.59 8.12 -11.55
N GLY A 65 11.61 6.92 -12.14
CA GLY A 65 10.48 6.00 -12.12
C GLY A 65 10.09 5.57 -10.70
N ILE A 66 11.07 5.28 -9.85
CA ILE A 66 10.86 4.95 -8.43
C ILE A 66 10.25 6.13 -7.69
N LEU A 67 10.78 7.34 -7.89
CA LEU A 67 10.28 8.56 -7.26
C LEU A 67 8.80 8.82 -7.63
N VAL A 68 8.46 8.74 -8.92
CA VAL A 68 7.08 8.91 -9.39
C VAL A 68 6.17 7.83 -8.80
N THR A 69 6.63 6.57 -8.76
CA THR A 69 5.87 5.46 -8.18
C THR A 69 5.63 5.67 -6.67
N ALA A 70 6.60 6.19 -5.93
CA ALA A 70 6.46 6.51 -4.52
C ALA A 70 5.44 7.64 -4.27
N VAL A 71 5.47 8.69 -5.10
CA VAL A 71 4.48 9.78 -5.05
C VAL A 71 3.06 9.27 -5.38
N LEU A 72 2.91 8.44 -6.42
CA LEU A 72 1.62 7.84 -6.77
C LEU A 72 1.11 6.89 -5.67
N THR A 73 2.00 6.11 -5.05
CA THR A 73 1.66 5.27 -3.90
C THR A 73 1.15 6.11 -2.74
N THR A 74 1.81 7.24 -2.46
CA THR A 74 1.37 8.20 -1.43
C THR A 74 -0.02 8.75 -1.75
N LEU A 75 -0.29 9.12 -3.01
CA LEU A 75 -1.59 9.62 -3.45
C LEU A 75 -2.71 8.59 -3.20
N VAL A 76 -2.45 7.32 -3.54
CA VAL A 76 -3.39 6.21 -3.31
C VAL A 76 -3.67 6.01 -1.82
N ILE A 77 -2.64 6.08 -0.96
CA ILE A 77 -2.78 5.95 0.50
C ILE A 77 -3.61 7.10 1.09
N VAL A 78 -3.48 8.32 0.56
CA VAL A 78 -4.21 9.52 1.02
C VAL A 78 -5.64 9.58 0.49
N ALA A 79 -5.94 8.94 -0.65
CA ALA A 79 -7.24 9.00 -1.32
C ALA A 79 -8.47 8.72 -0.42
N PRO A 80 -8.46 7.75 0.51
CA PRO A 80 -9.60 7.48 1.40
C PRO A 80 -9.95 8.65 2.32
N VAL A 81 -8.95 9.42 2.75
CA VAL A 81 -9.17 10.63 3.57
C VAL A 81 -9.88 11.70 2.75
N CYS A 82 -9.51 11.85 1.47
CA CYS A 82 -10.16 12.76 0.54
C CYS A 82 -11.61 12.34 0.27
N TYR A 83 -11.85 11.05 -0.02
CA TYR A 83 -13.18 10.51 -0.24
C TYR A 83 -14.07 10.68 1.00
N HIS A 84 -13.53 10.43 2.20
CA HIS A 84 -14.26 10.64 3.43
C HIS A 84 -14.64 12.13 3.59
N ARG A 85 -13.73 13.07 3.34
CA ARG A 85 -14.05 14.51 3.45
C ARG A 85 -15.11 14.97 2.44
N LEU A 86 -15.14 14.40 1.23
CA LEU A 86 -16.03 14.85 0.15
C LEU A 86 -17.40 14.15 0.15
N LEU A 87 -17.45 12.83 0.38
CA LEU A 87 -18.66 12.01 0.16
C LEU A 87 -19.42 11.66 1.44
N PHE A 88 -18.90 11.98 2.63
CA PHE A 88 -19.60 11.65 3.89
C PHE A 88 -20.99 12.29 4.00
N ARG A 89 -21.22 13.43 3.32
CA ARG A 89 -22.53 14.12 3.29
C ARG A 89 -23.58 13.43 2.40
N GLN A 90 -23.20 12.46 1.57
CA GLN A 90 -24.08 11.80 0.59
C GLN A 90 -24.67 10.46 1.07
N GLY A 91 -24.34 9.97 2.27
CA GLY A 91 -24.95 8.75 2.84
C GLY A 91 -24.42 7.42 2.29
N GLU A 92 -23.54 7.42 1.29
CA GLU A 92 -22.98 6.24 0.60
C GLU A 92 -21.84 5.54 1.37
N ARG A 93 -22.11 5.13 2.62
CA ARG A 93 -21.11 4.58 3.55
C ARG A 93 -20.44 3.29 3.06
N ASP A 94 -21.18 2.41 2.40
CA ASP A 94 -20.66 1.13 1.91
C ASP A 94 -19.66 1.31 0.75
N TRP A 95 -19.86 2.33 -0.09
CA TRP A 95 -18.93 2.64 -1.17
C TRP A 95 -17.59 3.12 -0.63
N ILE A 96 -17.61 4.00 0.39
CA ILE A 96 -16.40 4.55 1.01
C ILE A 96 -15.54 3.44 1.61
N VAL A 97 -16.14 2.47 2.30
CA VAL A 97 -15.41 1.32 2.88
C VAL A 97 -14.73 0.49 1.79
N ARG A 98 -15.46 0.16 0.71
CA ARG A 98 -14.90 -0.61 -0.42
C ARG A 98 -13.80 0.15 -1.16
N ALA A 99 -13.93 1.47 -1.28
CA ALA A 99 -12.90 2.32 -1.87
C ALA A 99 -11.66 2.37 -0.97
N ALA A 100 -11.84 2.59 0.34
CA ALA A 100 -10.76 2.63 1.32
C ALA A 100 -9.98 1.30 1.37
N HIS A 101 -10.68 0.16 1.35
CA HIS A 101 -10.04 -1.16 1.33
C HIS A 101 -9.19 -1.38 0.07
N ARG A 102 -9.71 -0.98 -1.10
CA ARG A 102 -8.94 -1.04 -2.37
C ARG A 102 -7.72 -0.13 -2.33
N CYS A 103 -7.85 1.08 -1.78
CA CYS A 103 -6.71 1.99 -1.60
C CYS A 103 -5.67 1.41 -0.65
N ALA A 104 -6.08 0.71 0.42
CA ALA A 104 -5.15 0.05 1.33
C ALA A 104 -4.35 -1.06 0.64
N LEU A 105 -5.02 -1.95 -0.12
CA LEU A 105 -4.34 -2.99 -0.89
C LEU A 105 -3.40 -2.39 -1.97
N ALA A 106 -3.87 -1.37 -2.69
CA ALA A 106 -3.07 -0.69 -3.70
C ALA A 106 -1.87 0.08 -3.10
N GLY A 107 -2.05 0.69 -1.92
CA GLY A 107 -0.98 1.36 -1.19
C GLY A 107 0.07 0.38 -0.68
N LEU A 108 -0.35 -0.79 -0.19
CA LEU A 108 0.54 -1.83 0.35
C LEU A 108 1.37 -2.47 -0.77
N THR A 109 0.75 -2.71 -1.92
CA THR A 109 1.44 -3.18 -3.12
C THR A 109 2.40 -2.13 -3.67
N GLY A 110 1.99 -0.85 -3.73
CA GLY A 110 2.88 0.24 -4.09
C GLY A 110 4.09 0.36 -3.16
N LEU A 111 3.89 0.26 -1.85
CA LEU A 111 4.99 0.29 -0.87
C LEU A 111 5.97 -0.88 -1.07
N ALA A 112 5.47 -2.08 -1.36
CA ALA A 112 6.32 -3.24 -1.65
C ALA A 112 7.16 -3.01 -2.93
N ILE A 113 6.54 -2.50 -3.99
CA ILE A 113 7.21 -2.18 -5.26
C ILE A 113 8.29 -1.12 -5.05
N VAL A 114 7.96 0.00 -4.38
CA VAL A 114 8.90 1.09 -4.11
C VAL A 114 10.08 0.58 -3.27
N SER A 115 9.81 -0.18 -2.21
CA SER A 115 10.86 -0.73 -1.35
C SER A 115 11.82 -1.65 -2.13
N ALA A 116 11.29 -2.58 -2.92
CA ALA A 116 12.10 -3.48 -3.73
C ALA A 116 12.91 -2.73 -4.80
N ALA A 117 12.30 -1.73 -5.45
CA ALA A 117 12.96 -0.94 -6.50
C ALA A 117 14.04 0.00 -5.95
N VAL A 118 13.84 0.59 -4.76
CA VAL A 118 14.88 1.36 -4.07
C VAL A 118 16.07 0.47 -3.74
N VAL A 119 15.83 -0.73 -3.19
CA VAL A 119 16.91 -1.68 -2.88
C VAL A 119 17.64 -2.13 -4.15
N LEU A 120 16.91 -2.40 -5.23
CA LEU A 120 17.49 -2.70 -6.54
C LEU A 120 18.43 -1.58 -6.98
N LEU A 121 17.96 -0.33 -6.98
CA LEU A 121 18.76 0.82 -7.40
C LEU A 121 20.02 0.98 -6.56
N VAL A 122 19.89 0.92 -5.23
CA VAL A 122 21.03 1.10 -4.32
C VAL A 122 22.07 0.00 -4.51
N PHE A 123 21.65 -1.27 -4.59
CA PHE A 123 22.59 -2.37 -4.80
C PHE A 123 23.21 -2.35 -6.19
N ASP A 124 22.47 -1.93 -7.23
CA ASP A 124 23.01 -1.80 -8.58
C ASP A 124 24.13 -0.75 -8.63
N VAL A 125 23.95 0.36 -7.93
CA VAL A 125 24.96 1.43 -7.82
C VAL A 125 26.21 1.00 -7.04
N VAL A 126 26.08 0.12 -6.05
CA VAL A 126 27.17 -0.23 -5.12
C VAL A 126 27.88 -1.54 -5.49
N LEU A 127 27.13 -2.57 -5.88
CA LEU A 127 27.61 -3.94 -6.09
C LEU A 127 27.31 -4.48 -7.50
N GLY A 128 26.59 -3.71 -8.32
CA GLY A 128 26.19 -4.09 -9.67
C GLY A 128 24.91 -4.93 -9.74
N LEU A 129 24.45 -5.17 -10.97
CA LEU A 129 23.13 -5.68 -11.28
C LEU A 129 22.81 -7.06 -10.67
N ALA A 130 23.78 -7.98 -10.62
CA ALA A 130 23.55 -9.32 -10.09
C ALA A 130 23.17 -9.29 -8.60
N ALA A 131 23.93 -8.54 -7.80
CA ALA A 131 23.63 -8.33 -6.38
C ALA A 131 22.31 -7.58 -6.19
N ALA A 132 22.02 -6.61 -7.07
CA ALA A 132 20.77 -5.86 -7.07
C ALA A 132 19.54 -6.73 -7.25
N LEU A 133 19.56 -7.65 -8.22
CA LEU A 133 18.45 -8.56 -8.48
C LEU A 133 18.21 -9.51 -7.31
N ILE A 134 19.27 -10.04 -6.70
CA ILE A 134 19.16 -10.91 -5.52
C ILE A 134 18.55 -10.14 -4.35
N ALA A 135 19.04 -8.94 -4.06
CA ALA A 135 18.54 -8.12 -2.95
C ALA A 135 17.07 -7.71 -3.17
N ALA A 136 16.73 -7.26 -4.38
CA ALA A 136 15.36 -6.89 -4.73
C ALA A 136 14.39 -8.08 -4.67
N ALA A 137 14.82 -9.26 -5.15
CA ALA A 137 14.04 -10.48 -5.06
C ALA A 137 13.83 -10.92 -3.61
N ALA A 138 14.86 -10.78 -2.75
CA ALA A 138 14.73 -11.08 -1.32
C ALA A 138 13.71 -10.15 -0.63
N VAL A 139 13.73 -8.86 -0.94
CA VAL A 139 12.74 -7.89 -0.42
C VAL A 139 11.33 -8.22 -0.92
N ALA A 140 11.17 -8.47 -2.22
CA ALA A 140 9.89 -8.86 -2.79
C ALA A 140 9.36 -10.16 -2.17
N LEU A 141 10.22 -11.16 -1.98
CA LEU A 141 9.88 -12.41 -1.32
C LEU A 141 9.48 -12.19 0.13
N ALA A 142 10.15 -11.31 0.87
CA ALA A 142 9.77 -10.98 2.24
C ALA A 142 8.35 -10.39 2.31
N PHE A 143 7.99 -9.48 1.41
CA PHE A 143 6.61 -8.97 1.29
C PHE A 143 5.61 -10.08 0.94
N ILE A 144 5.94 -10.95 -0.03
CA ILE A 144 5.07 -12.06 -0.44
C ILE A 144 4.87 -13.06 0.70
N VAL A 145 5.94 -13.45 1.40
CA VAL A 145 5.89 -14.36 2.55
C VAL A 145 5.03 -13.75 3.65
N MET A 146 5.23 -12.47 3.99
CA MET A 146 4.40 -11.77 4.96
C MET A 146 2.92 -11.79 4.55
N TRP A 147 2.60 -11.51 3.28
CA TRP A 147 1.22 -11.58 2.76
C TRP A 147 0.66 -13.00 2.67
N ALA A 148 1.48 -14.03 2.54
CA ALA A 148 1.03 -15.41 2.49
C ALA A 148 0.82 -15.99 3.90
N VAL A 149 1.68 -15.63 4.86
CA VAL A 149 1.62 -16.11 6.24
C VAL A 149 0.37 -15.61 6.96
N VAL A 150 0.01 -14.33 6.82
CA VAL A 150 -1.18 -13.74 7.46
C VAL A 150 -2.49 -14.49 7.14
N PRO A 151 -2.86 -14.73 5.86
CA PRO A 151 -4.08 -15.46 5.52
C PRO A 151 -4.01 -16.96 5.84
N LEU A 152 -2.81 -17.56 5.94
CA LEU A 152 -2.66 -18.96 6.35
C LEU A 152 -2.85 -19.13 7.86
N SER A 153 -2.34 -18.21 8.68
CA SER A 153 -2.49 -18.25 10.14
C SER A 153 -3.93 -17.97 10.60
N GLY A 154 -4.67 -17.12 9.87
CA GLY A 154 -6.10 -16.85 10.13
C GLY A 154 -7.02 -18.05 9.84
N ARG A 155 -6.61 -18.98 8.96
CA ARG A 155 -7.35 -20.22 8.70
C ARG A 155 -7.18 -21.28 9.79
N GLY A 156 -6.18 -21.14 10.67
CA GLY A 156 -5.93 -22.05 11.79
C GLY A 156 -6.83 -21.83 13.01
N HIS A 157 -7.44 -20.66 13.16
CA HIS A 157 -8.30 -20.31 14.32
C HIS A 157 -9.79 -20.59 14.07
N ALA A 158 -10.14 -21.16 12.91
CA ALA A 158 -11.52 -21.48 12.53
C ALA A 158 -11.81 -22.99 12.55
N ARG A 159 -11.12 -23.75 13.42
CA ARG A 159 -11.40 -25.17 13.68
C ARG A 159 -11.75 -25.40 15.14
#